data_AF-A0A3M7ET01-F1
#
_entry.id   AF-A0A3M7ET01-F1
#
_cell.length_a   1.000
_cell.length_b   1.000
_cell.length_c   1.000
_cell.angle_alpha   90.00
_cell.angle_beta   90.00
_cell.angle_gamma   90.00
#
_symmetry.space_group_name_H-M   'P 1'
#
loop_
_entity.id
_entity.type
_entity.pdbx_description
1 polymer ?
#
loop_
_entity_poly.entity_id
_entity_poly.type
_entity_poly.pdbx_seq_one_letter_code
_entity_poly.pdbx_strand_id
1 'polypeptide(L)'
;MYAAPLLLATLLATLLPMISAQDPAELCGAKSPSIIHAIDTLCEDNGLYVGDNVAVHQVFGDPGEPTQLEIYGDCSPAEYIPRDICKRQFHEICVGGNEHGSGVANYGWHEVKCQTWIIMNDPTPPLPTAGMPGAPPG
;
A
#
# COMPACT_ATOMS: atom_id res chain seq x y z
N MET A 1 14.48 -67.59 -18.44
CA MET A 1 13.94 -66.94 -17.23
C MET A 1 13.66 -65.48 -17.58
N TYR A 2 12.50 -64.99 -17.16
CA TYR A 2 11.77 -63.82 -17.66
C TYR A 2 12.49 -62.47 -17.50
N ALA A 3 12.25 -61.55 -18.44
CA ALA A 3 12.18 -60.12 -18.15
C ALA A 3 11.03 -59.52 -18.97
N ALA A 4 9.94 -59.24 -18.25
CA ALA A 4 8.67 -58.71 -18.72
C ALA A 4 8.78 -57.21 -19.09
N PRO A 5 7.84 -56.68 -19.90
CA PRO A 5 7.85 -55.31 -20.40
C PRO A 5 7.36 -54.35 -19.30
N LEU A 6 8.14 -53.32 -18.98
CA LEU A 6 7.72 -52.19 -18.14
C LEU A 6 7.19 -51.10 -19.10
N LEU A 7 5.87 -51.05 -19.31
CA LEU A 7 4.96 -50.12 -18.60
C LEU A 7 5.36 -48.67 -18.89
N LEU A 8 4.82 -48.02 -19.94
CA LEU A 8 3.54 -47.29 -19.89
C LEU A 8 3.38 -46.43 -18.62
N ALA A 9 4.32 -45.51 -18.39
CA ALA A 9 4.17 -44.39 -17.48
C ALA A 9 5.08 -43.26 -17.99
N THR A 10 4.56 -42.23 -18.64
CA THR A 10 4.43 -40.91 -18.00
C THR A 10 3.51 -40.02 -18.85
N LEU A 11 2.20 -40.24 -18.69
CA LEU A 11 1.19 -39.25 -19.02
C LEU A 11 1.09 -38.29 -17.81
N LEU A 12 1.45 -37.03 -18.00
CA LEU A 12 0.96 -35.78 -17.35
C LEU A 12 2.05 -34.70 -17.45
N ALA A 13 2.18 -34.09 -18.64
CA ALA A 13 2.82 -32.80 -18.77
C ALA A 13 1.92 -31.75 -18.09
N THR A 14 2.23 -31.50 -16.81
CA THR A 14 1.96 -30.29 -16.02
C THR A 14 1.06 -29.23 -16.67
N LEU A 15 -0.25 -29.32 -16.42
CA LEU A 15 -1.12 -28.14 -16.37
C LEU A 15 -0.71 -27.36 -15.12
N LEU A 16 0.27 -26.47 -15.26
CA LEU A 16 0.48 -25.42 -14.27
C LEU A 16 -0.77 -24.55 -14.27
N PRO A 17 -1.52 -24.44 -13.15
CA PRO A 17 -2.56 -23.44 -13.07
C PRO A 17 -1.89 -22.09 -13.21
N MET A 18 -2.23 -21.34 -14.27
CA MET A 18 -1.94 -19.91 -14.32
C MET A 18 -2.77 -19.25 -13.22
N ILE A 19 -2.20 -19.17 -12.02
CA ILE A 19 -2.73 -18.31 -10.97
C ILE A 19 -2.51 -16.89 -11.49
N SER A 20 -3.56 -16.29 -12.03
CA SER A 20 -3.56 -14.87 -12.34
C SER A 20 -3.42 -14.14 -11.00
N ALA A 21 -2.23 -13.60 -10.71
CA ALA A 21 -2.12 -12.61 -9.66
C ALA A 21 -3.02 -11.45 -10.06
N GLN A 22 -4.05 -11.17 -9.26
CA GLN A 22 -4.88 -9.97 -9.45
C GLN A 22 -4.00 -8.74 -9.25
N ASP A 23 -4.20 -7.71 -10.07
CA ASP A 23 -3.42 -6.48 -10.00
C ASP A 23 -3.61 -5.81 -8.63
N PRO A 24 -2.54 -5.55 -7.86
CA PRO A 24 -2.66 -4.87 -6.57
C PRO A 24 -3.41 -3.53 -6.64
N ALA A 25 -3.35 -2.81 -7.77
CA ALA A 25 -4.10 -1.58 -7.96
C ALA A 25 -5.62 -1.85 -8.01
N GLU A 26 -6.06 -2.89 -8.73
CA GLU A 26 -7.47 -3.29 -8.77
C GLU A 26 -7.98 -3.73 -7.39
N LEU A 27 -7.19 -4.54 -6.68
CA LEU A 27 -7.53 -5.00 -5.33
C LEU A 27 -7.62 -3.84 -4.33
N CYS A 28 -6.72 -2.86 -4.43
CA CYS A 28 -6.77 -1.67 -3.60
C CYS A 28 -7.96 -0.77 -3.96
N GLY A 29 -8.22 -0.56 -5.25
CA GLY A 29 -9.36 0.23 -5.73
C GLY A 29 -10.72 -0.36 -5.32
N ALA A 30 -10.80 -1.68 -5.15
CA ALA A 30 -11.98 -2.33 -4.60
C ALA A 30 -12.23 -1.99 -3.11
N LYS A 31 -11.20 -1.61 -2.35
CA LYS A 31 -11.34 -1.11 -0.97
C LYS A 31 -11.70 0.37 -0.94
N SER A 32 -11.00 1.21 -1.70
CA SER A 32 -11.33 2.63 -1.85
C SER A 32 -10.72 3.21 -3.13
N PRO A 33 -11.55 3.72 -4.07
CA PRO A 33 -11.06 4.47 -5.23
C PRO A 33 -10.31 5.75 -4.85
N SER A 34 -10.68 6.38 -3.73
CA SER A 34 -10.01 7.60 -3.25
C SER A 34 -8.55 7.34 -2.87
N ILE A 35 -8.20 6.14 -2.38
CA ILE A 35 -6.80 5.74 -2.16
C ILE A 35 -6.04 5.72 -3.49
N ILE A 36 -6.62 5.14 -4.55
CA ILE A 36 -5.96 5.09 -5.86
C ILE A 36 -5.68 6.50 -6.39
N HIS A 37 -6.66 7.40 -6.28
CA HIS A 37 -6.48 8.79 -6.71
C HIS A 37 -5.38 9.52 -5.89
N ALA A 38 -5.35 9.30 -4.57
CA ALA A 38 -4.30 9.85 -3.71
C ALA A 38 -2.91 9.29 -4.05
N ILE A 39 -2.80 7.98 -4.33
CA ILE A 39 -1.56 7.33 -4.78
C ILE A 39 -1.07 7.96 -6.09
N ASP A 40 -1.96 8.10 -7.07
CA ASP A 40 -1.61 8.72 -8.35
C ASP A 40 -1.14 10.16 -8.16
N THR A 41 -1.81 10.93 -7.29
CA THR A 41 -1.44 12.31 -6.99
C THR A 41 -0.06 12.41 -6.33
N LEU A 42 0.22 11.62 -5.30
CA LEU A 42 1.50 11.65 -4.57
C LEU A 42 2.64 11.13 -5.44
N CYS A 43 2.43 10.02 -6.15
CA CYS A 43 3.47 9.32 -6.89
C CYS A 43 3.72 9.89 -8.30
N GLU A 44 2.92 10.86 -8.77
CA GLU A 44 3.19 11.56 -10.03
C GLU A 44 4.34 12.58 -9.93
N ASP A 45 4.72 12.98 -8.72
CA ASP A 45 5.91 13.80 -8.52
C ASP A 45 7.18 13.01 -8.83
N ASN A 46 7.98 13.51 -9.77
CA ASN A 46 9.25 12.89 -10.15
C ASN A 46 10.39 13.22 -9.17
N GLY A 47 10.14 14.07 -8.16
CA GLY A 47 11.09 14.56 -7.16
C GLY A 47 10.78 14.11 -5.73
N LEU A 48 10.21 12.91 -5.53
CA LEU A 48 9.87 12.41 -4.20
C LEU A 48 11.14 11.90 -3.47
N TYR A 49 11.62 12.67 -2.48
CA TYR A 49 12.77 12.32 -1.62
C TYR A 49 12.39 12.36 -0.14
N VAL A 50 12.91 11.44 0.67
CA VAL A 50 12.71 11.44 2.14
C VAL A 50 14.05 11.55 2.84
N GLY A 51 14.18 12.39 3.88
CA GLY A 51 15.42 12.53 4.65
C GLY A 51 15.65 13.90 5.29
N ASP A 52 16.91 14.21 5.62
CA ASP A 52 17.37 15.36 6.42
C ASP A 52 16.78 16.75 6.07
N ASN A 53 16.15 16.93 4.90
CA ASN A 53 15.50 18.19 4.47
C ASN A 53 14.04 18.03 3.99
N VAL A 54 13.50 16.81 3.96
CA VAL A 54 12.14 16.52 3.53
C VAL A 54 11.54 15.50 4.49
N ALA A 55 11.06 16.03 5.62
CA ALA A 55 10.61 15.21 6.73
C ALA A 55 9.30 14.47 6.42
N VAL A 56 8.39 15.07 5.65
CA VAL A 56 7.05 14.52 5.36
C VAL A 56 6.60 14.92 3.95
N HIS A 57 6.08 13.96 3.19
CA HIS A 57 5.21 14.16 2.04
C HIS A 57 3.81 13.70 2.40
N GLN A 58 2.79 14.49 2.04
CA GLN A 58 1.41 14.12 2.30
C GLN A 58 0.47 14.60 1.18
N VAL A 59 -0.56 13.81 0.92
CA VAL A 59 -1.70 14.20 0.07
C VAL A 59 -3.00 13.71 0.70
N PHE A 60 -4.08 14.40 0.36
CA PHE A 60 -5.44 13.98 0.72
C PHE A 60 -6.12 13.40 -0.52
N GLY A 61 -7.02 12.44 -0.32
CA GLY A 61 -7.88 11.94 -1.38
C GLY A 61 -9.01 12.90 -1.71
N ASP A 62 -10.12 12.36 -2.19
CA ASP A 62 -11.23 13.16 -2.71
C ASP A 62 -11.94 13.98 -1.62
N PRO A 63 -12.54 15.14 -1.95
CA PRO A 63 -13.23 15.96 -0.96
C PRO A 63 -14.36 15.21 -0.23
N GLY A 64 -14.27 15.15 1.10
CA GLY A 64 -15.24 14.45 1.95
C GLY A 64 -14.88 13.00 2.25
N GLU A 65 -13.85 12.45 1.61
CA GLU A 65 -13.29 11.15 1.94
C GLU A 65 -12.23 11.30 3.05
N PRO A 66 -12.10 10.30 3.95
CA PRO A 66 -11.12 10.33 5.03
C PRO A 66 -9.69 10.04 4.56
N THR A 67 -9.48 9.86 3.26
CA THR A 67 -8.24 9.37 2.68
C THR A 67 -7.10 10.37 2.84
N GLN A 68 -6.01 9.92 3.46
CA GLN A 68 -4.76 10.64 3.55
C GLN A 68 -3.58 9.67 3.40
N LEU A 69 -2.62 10.04 2.57
CA LEU A 69 -1.37 9.31 2.39
C LEU A 69 -0.23 10.15 2.94
N GLU A 70 0.68 9.50 3.67
CA GLU A 70 1.88 10.14 4.22
C GLU A 70 3.11 9.27 3.96
N ILE A 71 4.23 9.93 3.68
CA ILE A 71 5.57 9.34 3.73
C ILE A 71 6.43 10.27 4.57
N TYR A 72 7.02 9.76 5.64
CA TYR A 72 7.97 10.51 6.43
C TYR A 72 9.18 9.66 6.80
N GLY A 73 10.26 10.30 7.20
CA GLY A 73 11.48 9.56 7.56
C GLY A 73 12.70 10.45 7.67
N ASP A 74 13.69 9.96 8.42
CA ASP A 74 14.97 10.63 8.64
C ASP A 74 16.08 9.81 7.97
N CYS A 75 15.98 9.69 6.65
CA CYS A 75 16.98 9.00 5.84
C CYS A 75 18.19 9.92 5.59
N SER A 76 19.39 9.41 5.92
CA SER A 76 20.66 10.08 5.63
C SER A 76 21.60 9.11 4.89
N PRO A 77 21.95 9.37 3.61
CA PRO A 77 21.49 10.52 2.80
C PRO A 77 20.00 10.42 2.43
N ALA A 78 19.42 11.55 1.98
CA ALA A 78 18.03 11.56 1.51
C ALA A 78 17.81 10.54 0.37
N GLU A 79 16.76 9.74 0.49
CA GLU A 79 16.48 8.64 -0.42
C GLU A 79 15.42 9.05 -1.45
N TYR A 80 15.73 8.81 -2.73
CA TYR A 80 14.79 8.98 -3.83
C TYR A 80 13.78 7.84 -3.86
N ILE A 81 12.51 8.16 -4.10
CA ILE A 81 11.45 7.19 -4.30
C ILE A 81 11.02 7.23 -5.77
N PRO A 82 11.37 6.23 -6.58
CA PRO A 82 10.89 6.14 -7.96
C PRO A 82 9.37 5.96 -8.01
N ARG A 83 8.72 6.53 -9.03
CA ARG A 83 7.26 6.49 -9.22
C ARG A 83 6.65 5.10 -9.15
N ASP A 84 7.27 4.11 -9.80
CA ASP A 84 6.80 2.72 -9.81
C ASP A 84 6.92 2.07 -8.43
N ILE A 85 7.97 2.41 -7.69
CA ILE A 85 8.17 1.98 -6.30
C ILE A 85 7.11 2.60 -5.40
N CYS A 86 6.85 3.91 -5.55
CA CYS A 86 5.82 4.63 -4.80
C CYS A 86 4.45 3.98 -4.96
N LYS A 87 4.01 3.77 -6.20
CA LYS A 87 2.72 3.14 -6.49
C LYS A 87 2.64 1.73 -5.93
N ARG A 88 3.67 0.91 -6.17
CA ARG A 88 3.68 -0.48 -5.72
C ARG A 88 3.59 -0.60 -4.20
N GLN A 89 4.38 0.18 -3.46
CA GLN A 89 4.40 0.10 -1.99
C GLN A 89 3.07 0.55 -1.37
N PHE A 90 2.46 1.63 -1.86
CA PHE A 90 1.14 2.01 -1.38
C PHE A 90 0.04 1.02 -1.76
N HIS A 91 0.08 0.42 -2.96
CA HIS A 91 -0.86 -0.66 -3.29
C HIS A 91 -0.69 -1.86 -2.36
N GLU A 92 0.55 -2.25 -2.03
CA GLU A 92 0.83 -3.32 -1.06
C GLU A 92 0.26 -3.00 0.34
N ILE A 93 0.48 -1.78 0.84
CA ILE A 93 -0.10 -1.33 2.12
C ILE A 93 -1.63 -1.41 2.06
N CYS A 94 -2.24 -0.88 1.00
CA CYS A 94 -3.69 -0.84 0.85
C CYS A 94 -4.30 -2.25 0.82
N VAL A 95 -3.72 -3.17 0.03
CA VAL A 95 -4.19 -4.55 -0.07
C VAL A 95 -4.01 -5.28 1.27
N GLY A 96 -2.85 -5.13 1.92
CA GLY A 96 -2.55 -5.76 3.20
C GLY A 96 -3.18 -5.09 4.43
N GLY A 97 -3.70 -3.88 4.27
CA GLY A 97 -4.34 -3.09 5.31
C GLY A 97 -5.73 -3.60 5.70
N ASN A 98 -6.43 -2.83 6.53
CA ASN A 98 -7.77 -3.17 6.99
C ASN A 98 -8.82 -3.16 5.85
N GLU A 99 -10.10 -3.34 6.17
CA GLU A 99 -11.19 -3.38 5.19
C GLU A 99 -11.32 -2.09 4.36
N HIS A 100 -10.86 -0.95 4.88
CA HIS A 100 -10.84 0.34 4.19
C HIS A 100 -9.52 0.63 3.47
N GLY A 101 -8.52 -0.25 3.58
CA GLY A 101 -7.20 -0.07 2.99
C GLY A 101 -6.25 0.77 3.85
N SER A 102 -6.63 1.11 5.08
CA SER A 102 -5.75 1.79 6.03
C SER A 102 -4.64 0.84 6.48
N GLY A 103 -3.41 1.36 6.59
CA GLY A 103 -2.25 0.55 6.95
C GLY A 103 -0.98 1.38 7.09
N VAL A 104 0.06 0.74 7.63
CA VAL A 104 1.40 1.33 7.80
C VAL A 104 2.46 0.32 7.40
N ALA A 105 3.51 0.78 6.74
CA ALA A 105 4.70 -0.01 6.46
C ALA A 105 5.97 0.84 6.55
N ASN A 106 7.11 0.17 6.78
CA ASN A 106 8.41 0.82 6.84
C ASN A 106 9.26 0.41 5.64
N TYR A 107 9.84 1.40 4.97
CA TYR A 107 10.64 1.24 3.76
C TYR A 107 11.95 2.04 3.82
N GLY A 108 12.67 2.05 2.72
CA GLY A 108 14.02 2.60 2.59
C GLY A 108 15.05 1.53 2.27
N TRP A 109 16.19 1.96 1.71
CA TRP A 109 17.22 1.04 1.22
C TRP A 109 18.09 0.46 2.32
N HIS A 110 18.27 1.19 3.43
CA HIS A 110 19.12 0.75 4.54
C HIS A 110 18.49 -0.39 5.36
N GLU A 111 19.32 -1.08 6.16
CA GLU A 111 18.89 -2.16 7.07
C GLU A 111 17.88 -1.65 8.12
N VAL A 112 18.09 -0.42 8.57
CA VAL A 112 17.12 0.35 9.33
C VAL A 112 16.23 1.06 8.32
N LYS A 113 15.03 0.50 8.08
CA LYS A 113 14.01 1.15 7.24
C LYS A 113 13.72 2.55 7.77
N CYS A 114 14.26 3.57 7.09
CA CYS A 114 14.25 4.96 7.56
C CYS A 114 12.98 5.72 7.18
N GLN A 115 12.13 5.14 6.33
CA GLN A 115 10.88 5.72 5.87
C GLN A 115 9.69 4.99 6.50
N THR A 116 8.69 5.73 6.98
CA THR A 116 7.39 5.21 7.38
C THR A 116 6.32 5.75 6.44
N TRP A 117 5.50 4.85 5.92
CA TRP A 117 4.47 5.11 4.91
C TRP A 117 3.13 4.74 5.49
N ILE A 118 2.16 5.65 5.40
CA ILE A 118 0.86 5.50 6.05
C ILE A 118 -0.26 5.74 5.03
N ILE A 119 -1.26 4.88 5.07
CA ILE A 119 -2.59 5.13 4.50
C ILE A 119 -3.56 5.26 5.66
N MET A 120 -4.18 6.43 5.79
CA MET A 120 -5.32 6.65 6.66
C MET A 120 -6.56 6.72 5.77
N ASN A 121 -7.52 5.82 5.95
CA ASN A 121 -8.76 5.81 5.18
C ASN A 121 -9.97 5.34 6.00
N ASP A 122 -9.83 5.31 7.33
CA ASP A 122 -10.94 4.98 8.21
C ASP A 122 -11.80 6.23 8.39
N PRO A 123 -13.14 6.12 8.29
CA PRO A 123 -14.01 7.23 8.60
C PRO A 123 -13.73 7.67 10.04
N THR A 124 -13.42 8.95 10.25
CA THR A 124 -13.37 9.51 11.59
C THR A 124 -14.68 9.16 12.30
N PRO A 125 -14.66 8.63 13.54
CA PRO A 125 -15.88 8.45 14.31
C PRO A 125 -16.66 9.76 14.26
N PRO A 126 -18.00 9.73 14.05
CA PRO A 126 -18.77 10.96 14.04
C PRO A 126 -18.43 11.74 15.31
N LEU A 127 -18.04 13.02 15.12
CA LEU A 127 -17.73 13.91 16.23
C LEU A 127 -18.83 13.77 17.28
N PRO A 128 -18.51 13.67 18.58
CA PRO A 128 -19.52 13.61 19.61
C PRO A 128 -20.45 14.80 19.43
N THR A 129 -21.72 14.54 19.12
CA THR A 129 -22.72 15.58 18.99
C THR A 129 -22.75 16.37 20.30
N ALA A 130 -22.78 17.70 20.23
CA ALA A 130 -22.84 18.57 21.40
C ALA A 130 -23.90 18.04 22.38
N GLY A 131 -23.46 17.61 23.56
CA GLY A 131 -24.30 16.97 24.58
C GLY A 131 -23.83 15.58 25.04
N MET A 132 -22.88 14.93 24.36
CA MET A 132 -22.23 13.72 24.88
C MET A 132 -21.03 14.05 25.79
N PRO A 133 -20.76 13.24 26.83
CA PRO A 133 -19.58 13.42 27.68
C PRO A 133 -18.30 13.35 26.84
N GLY A 134 -17.50 14.42 26.84
CA GLY A 134 -16.21 14.49 26.12
C GLY A 134 -16.14 15.51 24.97
N ALA A 135 -17.20 16.26 24.68
CA ALA A 135 -17.11 17.38 23.74
C ALA A 135 -16.23 18.51 24.32
N PRO A 136 -15.29 19.09 23.54
CA PRO A 136 -14.53 20.27 23.98
C PRO A 136 -15.48 21.45 24.22
N PRO A 137 -15.19 22.34 25.19
CA PRO A 137 -15.99 23.53 25.41
C PRO A 137 -15.91 24.44 24.18
N GLY A 138 -17.07 24.88 23.68
CA GLY A 138 -17.20 25.89 22.63
C GLY A 138 -17.08 27.31 23.15
#